data_AF-A0A398CNY7-F1
#
_entry.id   AF-A0A398CNY7-F1
#
_cell.length_a   1.000
_cell.length_b   1.000
_cell.length_c   1.000
_cell.angle_alpha   90.00
_cell.angle_beta   90.00
_cell.angle_gamma   90.00
#
_symmetry.space_group_name_H-M   'P 1'
#
loop_
_entity.id
_entity.type
_entity.pdbx_description
1 polymer ?
#
loop_
_entity_poly.entity_id
_entity_poly.type
_entity_poly.pdbx_seq_one_letter_code
_entity_poly.pdbx_strand_id
1 'polypeptide(L)'
;MAEPVRDTEQEQRQQRKTGAGRKSALGIGAALLVALSKLKTGAFLLLKLGKPIWMMAISVGAYAILYPWEFAIGLVLLLFVHELGHVWAAKRVGLPVSAPIFIPFLGAAIIMKRHPKDAKTEAYMALGGPLLGTVGAFACYAVGWWTDYHLWYALAYVGFLLNLINLMPMRPLDGGRIVGAVSRWLWAVGVAGGPFLIWYTKSPLFFLLWAWFVWEMYNRFFRQKRKKPKFLADGQYVAIVDPHLPEWYLKSGEHRRELPFTCYCRMDGEHVAEFHWEAMSYRGELPLSEPCLIHKMYVTNITEPNAAGSVQFTVRAEGERFLQETFYDVPMPVRVKIGVVYGGLIGVLVFLIWKMGEMGLKTL
;
A
#
# COMPACT_ATOMS: atom_id res chain seq x y z
N MET A 1 6.03 -45.52 -83.80
CA MET A 1 6.71 -44.37 -83.15
C MET A 1 5.67 -43.73 -82.23
N ALA A 2 5.55 -44.18 -80.98
CA ALA A 2 6.32 -43.80 -79.78
C ALA A 2 5.87 -42.44 -79.18
N GLU A 3 5.56 -42.49 -77.88
CA GLU A 3 5.17 -41.47 -76.87
C GLU A 3 5.74 -40.04 -77.04
N PRO A 4 5.12 -38.95 -76.47
CA PRO A 4 4.81 -38.83 -75.03
C PRO A 4 3.63 -37.90 -74.65
N VAL A 5 2.57 -38.43 -74.03
CA VAL A 5 1.49 -37.59 -73.42
C VAL A 5 1.16 -37.99 -71.98
N ARG A 6 1.63 -39.16 -71.51
CA ARG A 6 1.31 -39.65 -70.14
C ARG A 6 2.21 -39.10 -69.04
N ASP A 7 3.43 -38.66 -69.35
CA ASP A 7 4.36 -38.15 -68.33
C ASP A 7 4.01 -36.74 -67.84
N THR A 8 3.40 -35.91 -68.69
CA THR A 8 3.10 -34.50 -68.38
C THR A 8 2.01 -34.36 -67.31
N GLU A 9 0.99 -35.24 -67.32
CA GLU A 9 -0.08 -35.21 -66.31
C GLU A 9 0.38 -35.74 -64.96
N GLN A 10 1.31 -36.71 -64.94
CA GLN A 10 1.87 -37.25 -63.69
C GLN A 10 2.84 -36.25 -63.04
N GLU A 11 3.71 -35.59 -63.82
CA GLU A 11 4.58 -34.53 -63.31
C GLU A 11 3.78 -33.32 -62.77
N GLN A 12 2.72 -32.90 -63.48
CA GLN A 12 1.88 -31.78 -63.02
C GLN A 12 1.07 -32.12 -61.76
N ARG A 13 0.62 -33.38 -61.59
CA ARG A 13 -0.03 -33.84 -60.35
C ARG A 13 0.94 -33.93 -59.17
N GLN A 14 2.19 -34.32 -59.42
CA GLN A 14 3.21 -34.46 -58.39
C GLN A 14 3.77 -33.09 -57.94
N GLN A 15 3.90 -32.12 -58.86
CA GLN A 15 4.23 -30.73 -58.53
C GLN A 15 3.10 -30.00 -57.79
N ARG A 16 1.82 -30.26 -58.11
CA ARG A 16 0.68 -29.67 -57.36
C ARG A 16 0.57 -30.20 -55.93
N LYS A 17 0.87 -31.48 -55.69
CA LYS A 17 0.84 -32.07 -54.34
C LYS A 17 2.00 -31.60 -53.44
N THR A 18 3.20 -31.42 -53.99
CA THR A 18 4.36 -30.90 -53.22
C THR A 18 4.24 -29.40 -52.91
N GLY A 19 3.64 -28.61 -53.81
CA GLY A 19 3.37 -27.18 -53.59
C GLY A 19 2.28 -26.89 -52.56
N ALA A 20 1.24 -27.73 -52.49
CA ALA A 20 0.11 -27.55 -51.55
C ALA A 20 0.50 -27.88 -50.10
N GLY A 21 1.26 -28.95 -49.86
CA GLY A 21 1.73 -29.32 -48.52
C GLY A 21 2.73 -28.31 -47.93
N ARG A 22 3.59 -27.72 -48.77
CA ARG A 22 4.61 -26.75 -48.35
C ARG A 22 4.00 -25.39 -47.99
N LYS A 23 2.94 -24.96 -48.68
CA LYS A 23 2.19 -23.72 -48.35
C LYS A 23 1.35 -23.86 -47.07
N SER A 24 0.81 -25.05 -46.78
CA SER A 24 0.10 -25.35 -45.53
C SER A 24 1.04 -25.37 -44.31
N ALA A 25 2.21 -26.01 -44.43
CA ALA A 25 3.22 -26.03 -43.38
C ALA A 25 3.81 -24.64 -43.08
N LEU A 26 4.02 -23.80 -44.10
CA LEU A 26 4.43 -22.40 -43.96
C LEU A 26 3.34 -21.54 -43.29
N GLY A 27 2.07 -21.77 -43.60
CA GLY A 27 0.94 -21.07 -42.97
C GLY A 27 0.78 -21.41 -41.49
N ILE A 28 0.95 -22.68 -41.12
CA ILE A 28 0.90 -23.13 -39.72
C ILE A 28 2.13 -22.62 -38.95
N GLY A 29 3.33 -22.66 -39.55
CA GLY A 29 4.55 -22.11 -38.96
C GLY A 29 4.48 -20.59 -38.75
N ALA A 30 3.92 -19.86 -39.70
CA ALA A 30 3.69 -18.41 -39.58
C ALA A 30 2.63 -18.09 -38.52
N ALA A 31 1.55 -18.86 -38.44
CA ALA A 31 0.53 -18.71 -37.40
C ALA A 31 1.09 -19.02 -36.00
N LEU A 32 1.94 -20.04 -35.86
CA LEU A 32 2.65 -20.35 -34.61
C LEU A 32 3.64 -19.24 -34.23
N LEU A 33 4.38 -18.69 -35.19
CA LEU A 33 5.31 -17.58 -34.96
C LEU A 33 4.58 -16.28 -34.58
N VAL A 34 3.41 -16.01 -35.17
CA VAL A 34 2.56 -14.87 -34.79
C VAL A 34 1.91 -15.10 -33.42
N ALA A 35 1.51 -16.32 -33.10
CA ALA A 35 1.01 -16.66 -31.76
C ALA A 35 2.11 -16.53 -30.69
N LEU A 36 3.32 -17.01 -30.98
CA LEU A 36 4.49 -16.88 -30.11
C LEU A 36 4.99 -15.45 -29.98
N SER A 37 4.89 -14.64 -31.04
CA SER A 37 5.24 -13.21 -30.99
C SER A 37 4.19 -12.38 -30.24
N LYS A 38 2.90 -12.76 -30.32
CA LYS A 38 1.83 -12.23 -29.47
C LYS A 38 1.97 -12.67 -28.00
N LEU A 39 2.47 -13.87 -27.74
CA LEU A 39 2.82 -14.33 -26.39
C LEU A 39 4.01 -13.54 -25.83
N LYS A 40 5.05 -13.30 -26.64
CA LYS A 40 6.21 -12.48 -26.25
C LYS A 40 5.84 -11.03 -26.03
N THR A 41 4.96 -10.44 -26.85
CA THR A 41 4.50 -9.06 -26.65
C THR A 41 3.52 -8.93 -25.48
N GLY A 42 2.67 -9.93 -25.22
CA GLY A 42 1.84 -10.01 -24.02
C GLY A 42 2.65 -10.19 -22.73
N ALA A 43 3.65 -11.07 -22.75
CA ALA A 43 4.59 -11.26 -21.64
C ALA A 43 5.50 -10.02 -21.44
N PHE A 44 5.89 -9.34 -22.52
CA PHE A 44 6.66 -8.10 -22.45
C PHE A 44 5.80 -6.92 -21.96
N LEU A 45 4.50 -6.90 -22.26
CA LEU A 45 3.54 -5.96 -21.64
C LEU A 45 3.34 -6.26 -20.15
N LEU A 46 3.25 -7.53 -19.75
CA LEU A 46 3.20 -7.97 -18.35
C LEU A 46 4.49 -7.61 -17.59
N LEU A 47 5.66 -7.71 -18.25
CA LEU A 47 6.94 -7.27 -17.70
C LEU A 47 7.04 -5.73 -17.59
N LYS A 48 6.37 -4.97 -18.48
CA LYS A 48 6.25 -3.50 -18.37
C LYS A 48 5.17 -3.05 -17.37
N LEU A 49 4.20 -3.90 -17.06
CA LEU A 49 3.17 -3.67 -16.05
C LEU A 49 3.69 -4.04 -14.64
N GLY A 50 4.80 -3.42 -14.26
CA GLY A 50 5.12 -3.01 -12.89
C GLY A 50 5.25 -4.10 -11.81
N LYS A 51 6.13 -3.83 -10.85
CA LYS A 51 6.29 -4.59 -9.59
C LYS A 51 4.98 -5.16 -8.97
N PRO A 52 3.80 -4.48 -8.99
CA PRO A 52 2.56 -5.01 -8.41
C PRO A 52 2.07 -6.35 -9.00
N ILE A 53 2.14 -6.55 -10.31
CA ILE A 53 1.63 -7.80 -10.93
C ILE A 53 2.48 -8.99 -10.51
N TRP A 54 3.80 -8.82 -10.45
CA TRP A 54 4.70 -9.85 -9.93
C TRP A 54 4.40 -10.20 -8.48
N MET A 55 4.13 -9.20 -7.63
CA MET A 55 3.77 -9.45 -6.23
C MET A 55 2.42 -10.16 -6.09
N MET A 56 1.44 -9.84 -6.92
CA MET A 56 0.17 -10.57 -6.99
C MET A 56 0.39 -12.01 -7.41
N ALA A 57 1.19 -12.26 -8.46
CA ALA A 57 1.49 -13.61 -8.93
C ALA A 57 2.21 -14.45 -7.86
N ILE A 58 3.19 -13.87 -7.15
CA ILE A 58 3.87 -14.52 -6.02
C ILE A 58 2.87 -14.84 -4.91
N SER A 59 1.96 -13.91 -4.61
CA SER A 59 0.93 -14.13 -3.57
C SER A 59 -0.05 -15.22 -3.97
N VAL A 60 -0.49 -15.27 -5.23
CA VAL A 60 -1.31 -16.37 -5.77
C VAL A 60 -0.56 -17.69 -5.63
N GLY A 61 0.71 -17.75 -6.04
CA GLY A 61 1.53 -18.95 -5.91
C GLY A 61 1.66 -19.42 -4.46
N ALA A 62 1.87 -18.49 -3.53
CA ALA A 62 1.94 -18.78 -2.10
C ALA A 62 0.63 -19.37 -1.54
N TYR A 63 -0.52 -18.76 -1.86
CA TYR A 63 -1.82 -19.29 -1.44
C TYR A 63 -2.17 -20.60 -2.13
N ALA A 64 -1.74 -20.81 -3.38
CA ALA A 64 -1.97 -22.03 -4.14
C ALA A 64 -1.21 -23.25 -3.59
N ILE A 65 -0.24 -23.06 -2.70
CA ILE A 65 0.42 -24.16 -1.96
C ILE A 65 -0.54 -24.77 -0.94
N LEU A 66 -1.46 -23.97 -0.38
CA LEU A 66 -2.36 -24.36 0.71
C LEU A 66 -3.81 -24.59 0.24
N TYR A 67 -4.21 -23.93 -0.84
CA TYR A 67 -5.58 -23.92 -1.36
C TYR A 67 -5.60 -24.20 -2.86
N PRO A 68 -6.76 -24.59 -3.44
CA PRO A 68 -6.92 -24.68 -4.89
C PRO A 68 -6.52 -23.37 -5.59
N TRP A 69 -5.86 -23.49 -6.74
CA TRP A 69 -5.30 -22.34 -7.45
C TRP A 69 -6.39 -21.35 -7.89
N GLU A 70 -7.60 -21.81 -8.21
CA GLU A 70 -8.74 -20.97 -8.55
C GLU A 70 -9.18 -20.12 -7.35
N PHE A 71 -9.17 -20.71 -6.15
CA PHE A 71 -9.46 -20.01 -4.91
C PHE A 71 -8.38 -18.99 -4.58
N ALA A 72 -7.10 -19.35 -4.75
CA ALA A 72 -5.98 -18.44 -4.54
C ALA A 72 -6.07 -17.20 -5.45
N ILE A 73 -6.42 -17.38 -6.72
CA ILE A 73 -6.66 -16.26 -7.66
C ILE A 73 -7.81 -15.39 -7.17
N GLY A 74 -8.96 -16.00 -6.85
CA GLY A 74 -10.13 -15.26 -6.38
C GLY A 74 -9.85 -14.47 -5.09
N LEU A 75 -9.12 -15.06 -4.15
CA LEU A 75 -8.72 -14.43 -2.90
C LEU A 75 -7.84 -13.20 -3.13
N VAL A 76 -6.81 -13.33 -3.97
CA VAL A 76 -5.91 -12.20 -4.30
C VAL A 76 -6.67 -11.09 -5.04
N LEU A 77 -7.63 -11.44 -5.91
CA LEU A 77 -8.49 -10.47 -6.56
C LEU A 77 -9.41 -9.73 -5.57
N LEU A 78 -9.96 -10.44 -4.57
CA LEU A 78 -10.77 -9.80 -3.52
C LEU A 78 -9.93 -8.84 -2.67
N LEU A 79 -8.72 -9.22 -2.29
CA LEU A 79 -7.76 -8.33 -1.62
C LEU A 79 -7.42 -7.12 -2.50
N PHE A 80 -7.24 -7.32 -3.80
CA PHE A 80 -6.99 -6.22 -4.74
C PHE A 80 -8.16 -5.25 -4.81
N VAL A 81 -9.39 -5.75 -4.92
CA VAL A 81 -10.61 -4.92 -4.93
C VAL A 81 -10.75 -4.13 -3.62
N HIS A 82 -10.43 -4.76 -2.48
CA HIS A 82 -10.37 -4.08 -1.19
C HIS A 82 -9.36 -2.91 -1.21
N GLU A 83 -8.11 -3.15 -1.61
CA GLU A 83 -7.09 -2.08 -1.68
C GLU A 83 -7.45 -0.97 -2.68
N LEU A 84 -8.09 -1.32 -3.80
CA LEU A 84 -8.61 -0.33 -4.75
C LEU A 84 -9.65 0.58 -4.10
N GLY A 85 -10.39 0.10 -3.10
CA GLY A 85 -11.32 0.91 -2.32
C GLY A 85 -10.60 2.02 -1.55
N HIS A 86 -9.47 1.71 -0.92
CA HIS A 86 -8.62 2.72 -0.28
C HIS A 86 -8.01 3.69 -1.30
N VAL A 87 -7.52 3.18 -2.44
CA VAL A 87 -6.95 4.02 -3.50
C VAL A 87 -8.00 4.98 -4.06
N TRP A 88 -9.22 4.49 -4.30
CA TRP A 88 -10.32 5.29 -4.79
C TRP A 88 -10.71 6.37 -3.79
N ALA A 89 -10.85 6.03 -2.51
CA ALA A 89 -11.15 6.99 -1.46
C ALA A 89 -10.04 8.04 -1.30
N ALA A 90 -8.77 7.64 -1.36
CA ALA A 90 -7.63 8.55 -1.31
C ALA A 90 -7.62 9.55 -2.48
N LYS A 91 -7.87 9.06 -3.71
CA LYS A 91 -7.97 9.91 -4.91
C LYS A 91 -9.11 10.92 -4.79
N ARG A 92 -10.24 10.55 -4.20
CA ARG A 92 -11.38 11.45 -3.97
C ARG A 92 -11.05 12.60 -3.01
N VAL A 93 -10.11 12.39 -2.08
CA VAL A 93 -9.63 13.43 -1.15
C VAL A 93 -8.36 14.11 -1.66
N GLY A 94 -7.90 13.78 -2.87
CA GLY A 94 -6.71 14.39 -3.48
C GLY A 94 -5.38 13.96 -2.84
N LEU A 95 -5.35 12.83 -2.12
CA LEU A 95 -4.14 12.33 -1.49
C LEU A 95 -3.35 11.39 -2.42
N PRO A 96 -2.04 11.63 -2.64
CA PRO A 96 -1.22 10.78 -3.47
C PRO A 96 -0.92 9.45 -2.75
N VAL A 97 -1.32 8.35 -3.37
CA VAL A 97 -1.08 6.98 -2.87
C VAL A 97 -0.35 6.15 -3.92
N SER A 98 0.42 5.15 -3.46
CA SER A 98 1.07 4.19 -4.35
C SER A 98 0.08 3.18 -4.94
N ALA A 99 0.54 2.38 -5.89
CA ALA A 99 -0.15 1.14 -6.25
C ALA A 99 -0.17 0.19 -5.03
N PRO A 100 -1.18 -0.70 -4.94
CA PRO A 100 -1.22 -1.75 -3.92
C PRO A 100 0.01 -2.66 -3.99
N ILE A 101 0.51 -3.02 -2.81
CA ILE A 101 1.64 -3.93 -2.61
C ILE A 101 1.10 -5.18 -1.94
N PHE A 102 1.44 -6.35 -2.48
CA PHE A 102 0.97 -7.63 -1.96
C PHE A 102 2.07 -8.34 -1.20
N ILE A 103 1.78 -8.74 0.04
CA ILE A 103 2.66 -9.50 0.90
C ILE A 103 2.08 -10.91 1.02
N PRO A 104 2.78 -11.94 0.52
CA PRO A 104 2.33 -13.33 0.61
C PRO A 104 1.93 -13.72 2.03
N PHE A 105 0.82 -14.44 2.18
CA PHE A 105 0.22 -14.89 3.45
C PHE A 105 -0.25 -13.81 4.43
N LEU A 106 0.10 -12.53 4.21
CA LEU A 106 -0.25 -11.44 5.13
C LEU A 106 -1.40 -10.58 4.58
N GLY A 107 -1.39 -10.27 3.28
CA GLY A 107 -2.43 -9.46 2.65
C GLY A 107 -1.89 -8.47 1.63
N ALA A 108 -2.59 -7.36 1.48
CA ALA A 108 -2.16 -6.26 0.63
C ALA A 108 -2.17 -4.95 1.42
N ALA A 109 -1.41 -3.96 0.96
CA ALA A 109 -1.37 -2.64 1.57
C ALA A 109 -0.98 -1.57 0.55
N ILE A 110 -1.49 -0.36 0.74
CA ILE A 110 -1.02 0.84 0.05
C ILE A 110 0.02 1.61 0.86
N ILE A 111 1.04 2.15 0.18
CA ILE A 111 1.96 3.11 0.77
C ILE A 111 1.41 4.51 0.54
N MET A 112 1.16 5.22 1.63
CA MET A 112 0.78 6.63 1.59
C MET A 112 2.03 7.48 1.36
N LYS A 113 2.02 8.34 0.34
CA LYS A 113 3.10 9.34 0.14
C LYS A 113 2.92 10.55 1.05
N ARG A 114 1.69 10.82 1.47
CA ARG A 114 1.33 11.88 2.41
C ARG A 114 0.32 11.32 3.41
N HIS A 115 0.58 11.56 4.70
CA HIS A 115 -0.36 11.16 5.74
C HIS A 115 -1.62 12.05 5.73
N PRO A 116 -2.79 11.50 6.11
CA PRO A 116 -4.00 12.29 6.33
C PRO A 116 -3.73 13.42 7.34
N LYS A 117 -4.41 14.56 7.16
CA LYS A 117 -4.26 15.73 8.05
C LYS A 117 -5.22 15.69 9.24
N ASP A 118 -6.27 14.88 9.16
CA ASP A 118 -7.35 14.80 10.12
C ASP A 118 -7.94 13.39 10.18
N ALA A 119 -8.48 13.01 11.35
CA ALA A 119 -9.05 11.70 11.58
C ALA A 119 -10.26 11.40 10.69
N LYS A 120 -11.04 12.43 10.30
CA LYS A 120 -12.17 12.26 9.37
C LYS A 120 -11.67 11.78 7.99
N THR A 121 -10.63 12.40 7.44
CA THR A 121 -10.03 11.94 6.18
C THR A 121 -9.45 10.54 6.31
N GLU A 122 -8.76 10.24 7.41
CA GLU A 122 -8.21 8.90 7.67
C GLU A 122 -9.34 7.84 7.72
N ALA A 123 -10.43 8.13 8.43
CA ALA A 123 -11.59 7.24 8.51
C ALA A 123 -12.32 7.07 7.18
N TYR A 124 -12.45 8.14 6.39
CA TYR A 124 -13.04 8.06 5.05
C TYR A 124 -12.22 7.16 4.12
N MET A 125 -10.89 7.30 4.14
CA MET A 125 -9.99 6.43 3.37
C MET A 125 -10.06 4.98 3.86
N ALA A 126 -10.06 4.76 5.18
CA ALA A 126 -10.13 3.45 5.77
C ALA A 126 -11.49 2.75 5.51
N LEU A 127 -12.60 3.48 5.43
CA LEU A 127 -13.90 2.92 5.03
C LEU A 127 -13.95 2.47 3.56
N GLY A 128 -13.16 3.11 2.69
CA GLY A 128 -13.15 2.81 1.26
C GLY A 128 -12.87 1.34 0.94
N GLY A 129 -11.91 0.73 1.65
CA GLY A 129 -11.51 -0.65 1.44
C GLY A 129 -12.62 -1.65 1.79
N PRO A 130 -13.10 -1.69 3.03
CA PRO A 130 -14.21 -2.55 3.43
C PRO A 130 -15.48 -2.36 2.60
N LEU A 131 -15.82 -1.13 2.19
CA LEU A 131 -16.98 -0.90 1.32
C LEU A 131 -16.82 -1.55 -0.05
N LEU A 132 -15.71 -1.26 -0.75
CA LEU A 132 -15.51 -1.82 -2.09
C LEU A 132 -15.22 -3.33 -2.05
N GLY A 133 -14.50 -3.79 -1.03
CA GLY A 133 -14.28 -5.20 -0.77
C GLY A 133 -15.59 -5.95 -0.49
N THR A 134 -16.54 -5.35 0.22
CA THR A 134 -17.86 -5.96 0.47
C THR A 134 -18.65 -6.07 -0.83
N VAL A 135 -18.59 -5.05 -1.69
CA VAL A 135 -19.20 -5.10 -3.03
C VAL A 135 -18.57 -6.20 -3.89
N GLY A 136 -17.24 -6.35 -3.86
CA GLY A 136 -16.54 -7.42 -4.55
C GLY A 136 -16.94 -8.82 -4.06
N ALA A 137 -17.01 -9.01 -2.74
CA ALA A 137 -17.46 -10.26 -2.14
C ALA A 137 -18.93 -10.58 -2.47
N PHE A 138 -19.79 -9.55 -2.49
CA PHE A 138 -21.19 -9.70 -2.90
C PHE A 138 -21.33 -10.05 -4.37
N ALA A 139 -20.46 -9.53 -5.25
CA ALA A 139 -20.41 -9.95 -6.65
C ALA A 139 -20.07 -11.44 -6.77
N CYS A 140 -19.11 -11.94 -5.99
CA CYS A 140 -18.85 -13.39 -5.91
C CYS A 140 -20.09 -14.16 -5.45
N TYR A 141 -20.80 -13.67 -4.42
CA TYR A 141 -22.03 -14.32 -3.95
C TYR A 141 -23.10 -14.39 -5.07
N ALA A 142 -23.32 -13.30 -5.80
CA ALA A 142 -24.29 -13.25 -6.89
C ALA A 142 -23.91 -14.18 -8.05
N VAL A 143 -22.62 -14.29 -8.38
CA VAL A 143 -22.14 -15.25 -9.39
C VAL A 143 -22.31 -16.68 -8.90
N GLY A 144 -22.03 -16.95 -7.62
CA GLY A 144 -22.29 -18.25 -6.99
C GLY A 144 -23.77 -18.62 -7.06
N TRP A 145 -24.66 -17.69 -6.75
CA TRP A 145 -26.11 -17.88 -6.87
C TRP A 145 -26.54 -18.25 -8.29
N TRP A 146 -25.94 -17.62 -9.32
CA TRP A 146 -26.34 -17.86 -10.70
C TRP A 146 -25.73 -19.14 -11.30
N THR A 147 -24.51 -19.49 -10.89
CA THR A 147 -23.75 -20.63 -11.46
C THR A 147 -23.83 -21.89 -10.62
N ASP A 148 -24.28 -21.77 -9.38
CA ASP A 148 -24.26 -22.79 -8.33
C ASP A 148 -22.88 -23.41 -8.06
N TYR A 149 -21.81 -22.71 -8.46
CA TYR A 149 -20.45 -23.23 -8.30
C TYR A 149 -19.89 -22.86 -6.93
N HIS A 150 -19.54 -23.88 -6.15
CA HIS A 150 -19.18 -23.78 -4.73
C HIS A 150 -18.01 -22.82 -4.45
N LEU A 151 -17.08 -22.68 -5.40
CA LEU A 151 -15.94 -21.77 -5.30
C LEU A 151 -16.38 -20.32 -5.03
N TRP A 152 -17.43 -19.84 -5.70
CA TRP A 152 -17.87 -18.46 -5.59
C TRP A 152 -18.49 -18.15 -4.22
N TYR A 153 -19.22 -19.11 -3.65
CA TYR A 153 -19.72 -18.99 -2.28
C TYR A 153 -18.58 -18.99 -1.26
N ALA A 154 -17.56 -19.84 -1.44
CA ALA A 154 -16.38 -19.82 -0.58
C ALA A 154 -15.63 -18.48 -0.66
N LEU A 155 -15.44 -17.93 -1.87
CA LEU A 155 -14.83 -16.62 -2.08
C LEU A 155 -15.66 -15.48 -1.47
N ALA A 156 -16.98 -15.52 -1.63
CA ALA A 156 -17.87 -14.54 -1.02
C ALA A 156 -17.80 -14.57 0.51
N TYR A 157 -17.88 -15.76 1.11
CA TYR A 157 -17.81 -15.95 2.55
C TYR A 157 -16.48 -15.42 3.11
N VAL A 158 -15.36 -15.82 2.51
CA VAL A 158 -14.03 -15.36 2.93
C VAL A 158 -13.87 -13.86 2.67
N GLY A 159 -14.39 -13.34 1.57
CA GLY A 159 -14.41 -11.91 1.28
C GLY A 159 -15.17 -11.10 2.34
N PHE A 160 -16.37 -11.53 2.73
CA PHE A 160 -17.12 -10.89 3.82
C PHE A 160 -16.37 -10.96 5.14
N LEU A 161 -15.78 -12.13 5.47
CA LEU A 161 -15.00 -12.32 6.68
C LEU A 161 -13.77 -11.41 6.72
N LEU A 162 -13.03 -11.28 5.62
CA LEU A 162 -11.88 -10.40 5.49
C LEU A 162 -12.26 -8.93 5.73
N ASN A 163 -13.35 -8.47 5.12
CA ASN A 163 -13.84 -7.10 5.33
C ASN A 163 -14.29 -6.89 6.79
N LEU A 164 -14.93 -7.88 7.42
CA LEU A 164 -15.35 -7.81 8.81
C LEU A 164 -14.15 -7.76 9.77
N ILE A 165 -13.12 -8.60 9.52
CA ILE A 165 -11.86 -8.57 10.25
C ILE A 165 -11.20 -7.20 10.10
N ASN A 166 -11.12 -6.65 8.88
CA ASN A 166 -10.55 -5.33 8.64
C ASN A 166 -11.33 -4.22 9.35
N LEU A 167 -12.62 -4.39 9.63
CA LEU A 167 -13.40 -3.46 10.42
C LEU A 167 -13.20 -3.61 11.93
N MET A 168 -12.45 -4.60 12.44
CA MET A 168 -12.20 -4.69 13.88
C MET A 168 -11.46 -3.45 14.41
N PRO A 169 -11.76 -3.00 15.64
CA PRO A 169 -11.27 -1.75 16.21
C PRO A 169 -9.80 -1.84 16.67
N MET A 170 -8.91 -2.39 15.85
CA MET A 170 -7.49 -2.60 16.13
C MET A 170 -6.61 -2.08 15.00
N ARG A 171 -5.42 -1.57 15.31
CA ARG A 171 -4.39 -1.33 14.30
C ARG A 171 -3.61 -2.64 14.12
N PRO A 172 -3.11 -2.98 12.91
CA PRO A 172 -3.03 -2.17 11.69
C PRO A 172 -4.30 -2.13 10.81
N LEU A 173 -5.39 -2.78 11.24
CA LEU A 173 -6.63 -2.91 10.46
C LEU A 173 -7.37 -1.56 10.28
N ASP A 174 -8.25 -1.51 9.30
CA ASP A 174 -8.98 -0.29 8.94
C ASP A 174 -9.89 0.23 10.05
N GLY A 175 -10.55 -0.67 10.79
CA GLY A 175 -11.39 -0.33 11.92
C GLY A 175 -10.62 0.45 12.99
N GLY A 176 -9.34 0.14 13.20
CA GLY A 176 -8.47 0.91 14.08
C GLY A 176 -8.25 2.37 13.63
N ARG A 177 -8.32 2.65 12.32
CA ARG A 177 -8.25 3.99 11.74
C ARG A 177 -9.60 4.70 11.80
N ILE A 178 -10.69 3.99 11.50
CA ILE A 178 -12.06 4.54 11.52
C ILE A 178 -12.48 4.94 12.93
N VAL A 179 -12.19 4.11 13.91
CA VAL A 179 -12.58 4.33 15.31
C VAL A 179 -11.94 5.59 15.90
N GLY A 180 -10.76 5.99 15.40
CA GLY A 180 -10.13 7.25 15.78
C GLY A 180 -11.03 8.46 15.52
N ALA A 181 -11.82 8.44 14.45
CA ALA A 181 -12.78 9.50 14.13
C ALA A 181 -14.14 9.36 14.83
N VAL A 182 -14.56 8.13 15.18
CA VAL A 182 -15.87 7.87 15.79
C VAL A 182 -15.83 8.06 17.31
N SER A 183 -15.11 7.20 18.01
CA SER A 183 -14.96 7.25 19.47
C SER A 183 -13.90 6.29 19.95
N ARG A 184 -12.93 6.79 20.72
CA ARG A 184 -11.86 5.98 21.30
C ARG A 184 -12.37 4.91 22.29
N TRP A 185 -13.61 5.04 22.78
CA TRP A 185 -14.24 4.04 23.65
C TRP A 185 -14.54 2.71 22.94
N LEU A 186 -14.70 2.71 21.62
CA LEU A 186 -14.88 1.47 20.85
C LEU A 186 -13.66 0.54 20.96
N TRP A 187 -12.48 1.06 21.29
CA TRP A 187 -11.30 0.23 21.57
C TRP A 187 -11.46 -0.55 22.88
N ALA A 188 -12.02 0.08 23.91
CA ALA A 188 -12.35 -0.61 25.16
C ALA A 188 -13.41 -1.70 24.94
N VAL A 189 -14.39 -1.44 24.08
CA VAL A 189 -15.36 -2.47 23.64
C VAL A 189 -14.65 -3.63 22.96
N GLY A 190 -13.68 -3.38 22.09
CA GLY A 190 -12.86 -4.43 21.47
C GLY A 190 -12.06 -5.26 22.48
N VAL A 191 -11.48 -4.61 23.50
CA VAL A 191 -10.72 -5.29 24.56
C VAL A 191 -11.66 -6.19 25.37
N ALA A 192 -12.83 -5.69 25.75
CA ALA A 192 -13.81 -6.42 26.53
C ALA A 192 -14.53 -7.53 25.74
N GLY A 193 -14.81 -7.30 24.45
CA GLY A 193 -15.53 -8.24 23.58
C GLY A 193 -14.65 -9.34 23.00
N GLY A 194 -13.34 -9.12 22.86
CA GLY A 194 -12.42 -10.09 22.30
C GLY A 194 -12.39 -11.45 23.03
N PRO A 195 -12.36 -11.53 24.37
CA PRO A 195 -12.46 -12.81 25.10
C PRO A 195 -13.72 -13.60 24.76
N PHE A 196 -14.87 -12.91 24.59
CA PHE A 196 -16.11 -13.55 24.17
C PHE A 196 -16.01 -14.13 22.76
N LEU A 197 -15.44 -13.37 21.82
CA LEU A 197 -15.22 -13.83 20.44
C LEU A 197 -14.28 -15.04 20.39
N ILE A 198 -13.22 -15.05 21.20
CA ILE A 198 -12.28 -16.17 21.29
C ILE A 198 -12.98 -17.41 21.85
N TRP A 199 -13.77 -17.24 22.91
CA TRP A 199 -14.53 -18.33 23.50
C TRP A 199 -15.53 -18.95 22.50
N TYR A 200 -16.22 -18.11 21.72
CA TYR A 200 -17.18 -18.55 20.72
C TYR A 200 -16.52 -19.23 19.51
N THR A 201 -15.47 -18.63 18.95
CA THR A 201 -14.81 -19.15 17.74
C THR A 201 -13.83 -20.29 18.02
N LYS A 202 -13.38 -20.45 19.28
CA LYS A 202 -12.37 -21.44 19.72
C LYS A 202 -11.08 -21.41 18.90
N SER A 203 -10.83 -20.33 18.17
CA SER A 203 -9.74 -20.26 17.19
C SER A 203 -8.49 -19.62 17.80
N PRO A 204 -7.32 -20.27 17.68
CA PRO A 204 -6.07 -19.72 18.17
C PRO A 204 -5.68 -18.41 17.47
N LEU A 205 -6.12 -18.19 16.23
CA LEU A 205 -5.87 -16.96 15.48
C LEU A 205 -6.51 -15.74 16.17
N PHE A 206 -7.78 -15.84 16.57
CA PHE A 206 -8.46 -14.74 17.26
C PHE A 206 -7.84 -14.44 18.62
N PHE A 207 -7.32 -15.46 19.31
CA PHE A 207 -6.56 -15.25 20.54
C PHE A 207 -5.26 -14.47 20.29
N LEU A 208 -4.48 -14.84 19.28
CA LEU A 208 -3.25 -14.13 18.92
C LEU A 208 -3.52 -12.67 18.52
N LEU A 209 -4.53 -12.44 17.68
CA LEU A 209 -4.93 -11.09 17.26
C LEU A 209 -5.37 -10.24 18.46
N TRP A 210 -6.17 -10.80 19.36
CA TRP A 210 -6.61 -10.08 20.55
C TRP A 210 -5.47 -9.81 21.53
N ALA A 211 -4.59 -10.78 21.77
CA ALA A 211 -3.43 -10.60 22.65
C ALA A 211 -2.50 -9.49 22.13
N TRP A 212 -2.24 -9.47 20.80
CA TRP A 212 -1.53 -8.36 20.16
C TRP A 212 -2.27 -7.04 20.37
N PHE A 213 -3.58 -6.99 20.14
CA PHE A 213 -4.38 -5.79 20.29
C PHE A 213 -4.33 -5.22 21.72
N VAL A 214 -4.45 -6.07 22.74
CA VAL A 214 -4.33 -5.65 24.15
C VAL A 214 -2.91 -5.15 24.44
N TRP A 215 -1.89 -5.82 23.92
CA TRP A 215 -0.50 -5.39 24.07
C TRP A 215 -0.23 -4.02 23.44
N GLU A 216 -0.71 -3.79 22.22
CA GLU A 216 -0.64 -2.49 21.57
C GLU A 216 -1.37 -1.42 22.39
N MET A 217 -2.54 -1.78 22.93
CA MET A 217 -3.32 -0.87 23.74
C MET A 217 -2.63 -0.46 25.03
N TYR A 218 -2.07 -1.45 25.73
CA TYR A 218 -1.24 -1.23 26.90
C TYR A 218 -0.06 -0.31 26.58
N ASN A 219 0.64 -0.58 25.47
CA ASN A 219 1.78 0.24 25.07
C ASN A 219 1.39 1.69 24.78
N ARG A 220 0.24 1.91 24.15
CA ARG A 220 -0.24 3.24 23.80
C ARG A 220 -0.70 4.06 25.00
N PHE A 221 -1.46 3.47 25.92
CA PHE A 221 -2.01 4.19 27.06
C PHE A 221 -1.03 4.30 28.24
N PHE A 222 -0.22 3.27 28.48
CA PHE A 222 0.62 3.20 29.69
C PHE A 222 2.11 3.40 29.42
N ARG A 223 2.65 3.00 28.26
CA ARG A 223 4.10 3.15 27.96
C ARG A 223 4.50 4.47 27.28
N GLN A 224 3.59 5.21 26.68
CA GLN A 224 3.91 6.47 25.97
C GLN A 224 3.96 7.73 26.85
N LYS A 225 4.08 7.63 28.18
CA LYS A 225 4.33 8.81 29.03
C LYS A 225 5.76 9.37 28.96
N ARG A 226 6.67 8.89 28.10
CA ARG A 226 8.08 9.36 28.13
C ARG A 226 8.69 9.59 26.75
N LYS A 227 9.01 10.88 26.52
CA LYS A 227 9.79 11.51 25.43
C LYS A 227 9.03 11.63 24.09
N LYS A 228 8.75 12.88 23.72
CA LYS A 228 8.32 13.23 22.36
C LYS A 228 9.37 12.69 21.38
N PRO A 229 8.96 12.04 20.27
CA PRO A 229 9.90 11.45 19.33
C PRO A 229 10.76 12.55 18.72
N LYS A 230 12.08 12.45 18.94
CA LYS A 230 13.07 13.35 18.35
C LYS A 230 13.02 13.19 16.83
N PHE A 231 12.84 14.29 16.13
CA PHE A 231 13.00 14.38 14.69
C PHE A 231 14.44 14.83 14.40
N LEU A 232 15.12 14.09 13.52
CA LEU A 232 16.46 14.40 13.04
C LEU A 232 16.44 14.36 11.52
N ALA A 233 16.83 15.47 10.88
CA ALA A 233 17.02 15.54 9.44
C ALA A 233 18.42 16.10 9.15
N ASP A 234 19.13 15.44 8.22
CA ASP A 234 20.48 15.80 7.84
C ASP A 234 20.52 16.17 6.35
N GLY A 235 21.24 17.24 6.02
CA GLY A 235 21.55 17.62 4.64
C GLY A 235 23.04 17.91 4.48
N GLN A 236 23.62 17.52 3.35
CA GLN A 236 25.01 17.81 3.00
C GLN A 236 25.08 18.98 2.03
N TYR A 237 25.94 19.94 2.33
CA TYR A 237 26.07 21.19 1.59
C TYR A 237 27.54 21.53 1.35
N VAL A 238 27.79 22.36 0.34
CA VAL A 238 29.12 22.82 -0.04
C VAL A 238 29.11 24.33 -0.11
N ALA A 239 30.02 24.98 0.62
CA ALA A 239 30.21 26.44 0.59
C ALA A 239 31.65 26.79 0.23
N ILE A 240 31.84 27.97 -0.37
CA ILE A 240 33.16 28.55 -0.60
C ILE A 240 33.55 29.31 0.67
N VAL A 241 34.77 29.10 1.14
CA VAL A 241 35.29 29.75 2.35
C VAL A 241 35.58 31.22 2.05
N ASP A 242 35.10 32.11 2.92
CA ASP A 242 35.48 33.53 2.90
C ASP A 242 36.99 33.65 3.21
N PRO A 243 37.81 34.26 2.34
CA PRO A 243 39.24 34.46 2.56
C PRO A 243 39.59 35.22 3.85
N HIS A 244 38.66 36.01 4.39
CA HIS A 244 38.86 36.77 5.63
C HIS A 244 38.53 35.97 6.89
N LEU A 245 38.04 34.74 6.75
CA LEU A 245 37.64 33.89 7.87
C LEU A 245 38.89 33.26 8.53
N PRO A 246 39.05 33.34 9.86
CA PRO A 246 40.19 32.73 10.53
C PRO A 246 40.20 31.21 10.36
N GLU A 247 41.38 30.60 10.12
CA GLU A 247 41.49 29.14 9.94
C GLU A 247 40.96 28.33 11.13
N TRP A 248 41.12 28.85 12.35
CA TRP A 248 40.60 28.21 13.57
C TRP A 248 39.07 28.12 13.56
N TYR A 249 38.39 28.99 12.78
CA TYR A 249 36.95 28.95 12.61
C TYR A 249 36.51 27.70 11.85
N LEU A 250 37.34 27.04 11.07
CA LEU A 250 36.96 25.79 10.38
C LEU A 250 37.43 24.54 11.12
N LYS A 251 38.42 24.68 12.01
CA LYS A 251 39.14 23.56 12.65
C LYS A 251 38.54 23.02 13.95
N SER A 252 37.36 23.46 14.38
CA SER A 252 36.73 22.94 15.60
C SER A 252 35.73 21.81 15.31
N GLY A 253 36.19 20.57 15.45
CA GLY A 253 35.35 19.37 15.35
C GLY A 253 34.36 19.17 16.51
N GLU A 254 34.46 19.96 17.58
CA GLU A 254 33.64 19.80 18.80
C GLU A 254 32.52 20.84 18.94
N HIS A 255 32.63 22.01 18.30
CA HIS A 255 31.62 23.06 18.43
C HIS A 255 30.46 22.85 17.46
N ARG A 256 29.34 22.33 17.96
CA ARG A 256 28.04 22.44 17.30
C ARG A 256 27.68 23.91 17.18
N ARG A 257 27.54 24.41 15.95
CA ARG A 257 27.17 25.81 15.69
C ARG A 257 25.70 25.88 15.35
N GLU A 258 24.92 26.52 16.21
CA GLU A 258 23.51 26.77 15.91
C GLU A 258 23.40 27.80 14.78
N LEU A 259 22.56 27.51 13.81
CA LEU A 259 22.29 28.37 12.66
C LEU A 259 20.91 29.02 12.83
N PRO A 260 20.76 30.31 12.51
CA PRO A 260 19.44 30.90 12.35
C PRO A 260 18.71 30.19 11.22
N PHE A 261 17.44 29.87 11.45
CA PHE A 261 16.61 29.17 10.48
C PHE A 261 15.20 29.74 10.44
N THR A 262 14.56 29.59 9.27
CA THR A 262 13.15 29.91 9.04
C THR A 262 12.48 28.68 8.44
N CYS A 263 11.37 28.25 9.04
CA CYS A 263 10.58 27.14 8.51
C CYS A 263 9.38 27.68 7.73
N TYR A 264 9.17 27.16 6.53
CA TYR A 264 7.99 27.46 5.71
C TYR A 264 7.49 26.22 4.96
N CYS A 265 6.30 26.34 4.40
CA CYS A 265 5.70 25.31 3.55
C CYS A 265 5.58 25.90 2.14
N ARG A 266 6.10 25.19 1.16
CA ARG A 266 5.94 25.55 -0.25
C ARG A 266 4.52 25.25 -0.71
N MET A 267 4.13 25.84 -1.84
CA MET A 267 2.78 25.67 -2.41
C MET A 267 2.49 24.22 -2.87
N ASP A 268 3.52 23.43 -3.14
CA ASP A 268 3.45 21.98 -3.40
C ASP A 268 3.21 21.14 -2.14
N GLY A 269 3.29 21.76 -0.95
CA GLY A 269 3.13 21.13 0.35
C GLY A 269 4.42 20.51 0.91
N GLU A 270 5.58 20.78 0.32
CA GLU A 270 6.88 20.43 0.86
C GLU A 270 7.23 21.34 2.05
N HIS A 271 7.60 20.74 3.17
CA HIS A 271 8.06 21.46 4.36
C HIS A 271 9.56 21.73 4.22
N VAL A 272 9.99 22.97 4.38
CA VAL A 272 11.40 23.36 4.21
C VAL A 272 11.86 24.14 5.43
N ALA A 273 13.04 23.78 5.93
CA ALA A 273 13.79 24.58 6.88
C ALA A 273 14.95 25.26 6.14
N GLU A 274 14.83 26.56 5.94
CA GLU A 274 15.89 27.36 5.37
C GLU A 274 16.80 27.87 6.47
N PHE A 275 18.11 27.72 6.29
CA PHE A 275 19.11 28.18 7.24
C PHE A 275 20.08 29.14 6.57
N HIS A 276 20.63 30.05 7.37
CA HIS A 276 21.64 31.00 6.93
C HIS A 276 22.89 30.86 7.78
N TRP A 277 24.03 30.66 7.13
CA TRP A 277 25.34 30.70 7.76
C TRP A 277 26.07 31.98 7.37
N GLU A 278 25.91 33.03 8.19
CA GLU A 278 26.42 34.38 7.92
C GLU A 278 27.94 34.42 7.69
N ALA A 279 28.70 33.69 8.51
CA ALA A 279 30.17 33.65 8.40
C ALA A 279 30.69 33.05 7.08
N MET A 280 29.86 32.30 6.35
CA MET A 280 30.18 31.77 5.02
C MET A 280 29.34 32.42 3.91
N SER A 281 28.52 33.43 4.25
CA SER A 281 27.50 34.00 3.34
C SER A 281 26.69 32.92 2.61
N TYR A 282 26.39 31.81 3.30
CA TYR A 282 25.78 30.64 2.68
C TYR A 282 24.33 30.46 3.13
N ARG A 283 23.42 30.36 2.16
CA ARG A 283 22.00 30.09 2.38
C ARG A 283 21.66 28.71 1.82
N GLY A 284 21.06 27.86 2.64
CA GLY A 284 20.71 26.50 2.27
C GLY A 284 19.28 26.16 2.69
N GLU A 285 18.67 25.25 1.95
CA GLU A 285 17.34 24.73 2.25
C GLU A 285 17.44 23.24 2.60
N LEU A 286 16.81 22.84 3.70
CA LEU A 286 16.68 21.45 4.13
C LEU A 286 15.21 21.02 3.97
N PRO A 287 14.89 20.17 2.98
CA PRO A 287 13.55 19.62 2.85
C PRO A 287 13.27 18.65 3.99
N LEU A 288 12.10 18.79 4.61
CA LEU A 288 11.63 18.01 5.74
C LEU A 288 10.60 16.99 5.25
N SER A 289 10.85 15.71 5.55
CA SER A 289 9.99 14.60 5.12
C SER A 289 8.65 14.52 5.88
N GLU A 290 8.57 15.15 7.05
CA GLU A 290 7.42 15.06 7.95
C GLU A 290 7.16 16.41 8.66
N PRO A 291 5.89 16.72 9.03
CA PRO A 291 5.58 17.89 9.85
C PRO A 291 6.28 17.81 11.21
N CYS A 292 7.17 18.76 11.46
CA CYS A 292 7.95 18.82 12.69
C CYS A 292 8.13 20.27 13.15
N LEU A 293 8.33 20.42 14.46
CA LEU A 293 8.74 21.67 15.07
C LEU A 293 10.24 21.59 15.29
N ILE A 294 10.99 22.25 14.42
CA ILE A 294 12.44 22.35 14.53
C ILE A 294 12.75 23.27 15.71
N HIS A 295 13.53 22.76 16.66
CA HIS A 295 13.98 23.53 17.81
C HIS A 295 15.35 24.14 17.56
N LYS A 296 16.22 23.39 16.85
CA LYS A 296 17.60 23.76 16.59
C LYS A 296 18.05 23.26 15.23
N MET A 297 18.81 24.06 14.51
CA MET A 297 19.61 23.61 13.37
C MET A 297 21.06 23.89 13.68
N TYR A 298 21.95 22.94 13.41
CA TYR A 298 23.37 23.14 13.64
C TYR A 298 24.24 22.44 12.63
N VAL A 299 25.42 23.02 12.40
CA VAL A 299 26.43 22.42 11.54
C VAL A 299 27.14 21.29 12.29
N THR A 300 27.38 20.20 11.59
CA THR A 300 28.15 19.02 11.98
C THR A 300 29.10 18.64 10.86
N ASN A 301 30.23 18.02 11.20
CA ASN A 301 31.18 17.45 10.23
C ASN A 301 31.57 18.45 9.13
N ILE A 302 32.42 19.42 9.48
CA ILE A 302 33.02 20.37 8.54
C ILE A 302 34.30 19.71 8.01
N THR A 303 34.43 19.56 6.68
CA THR A 303 35.66 19.05 6.06
C THR A 303 36.71 20.16 5.93
N GLU A 304 37.96 19.77 5.72
CA GLU A 304 38.98 20.74 5.35
C GLU A 304 38.68 21.35 3.96
N PRO A 305 39.14 22.60 3.70
CA PRO A 305 38.97 23.22 2.39
C PRO A 305 39.70 22.45 1.30
N ASN A 306 39.00 22.16 0.20
CA ASN A 306 39.61 21.59 -1.00
C ASN A 306 40.52 22.62 -1.70
N ALA A 307 41.29 22.18 -2.70
CA ALA A 307 42.17 23.06 -3.51
C ALA A 307 41.46 24.27 -4.16
N ALA A 308 40.12 24.20 -4.30
CA ALA A 308 39.28 25.29 -4.81
C ALA A 308 38.73 26.23 -3.71
N GLY A 309 39.13 26.06 -2.45
CA GLY A 309 38.64 26.84 -1.30
C GLY A 309 37.22 26.47 -0.85
N SER A 310 36.69 25.32 -1.27
CA SER A 310 35.36 24.85 -0.89
C SER A 310 35.39 23.85 0.27
N VAL A 311 34.41 23.95 1.16
CA VAL A 311 34.24 23.10 2.34
C VAL A 311 32.90 22.39 2.27
N GLN A 312 32.90 21.09 2.57
CA GLN A 312 31.68 20.32 2.74
C GLN A 312 31.28 20.31 4.21
N PHE A 313 29.99 20.47 4.48
CA PHE A 313 29.46 20.43 5.83
C PHE A 313 28.08 19.78 5.85
N THR A 314 27.74 19.17 7.00
CA THR A 314 26.42 18.59 7.22
C THR A 314 25.62 19.49 8.13
N VAL A 315 24.41 19.88 7.73
CA VAL A 315 23.47 20.57 8.61
C VAL A 315 22.48 19.57 9.15
N ARG A 316 22.35 19.55 10.48
CA ARG A 316 21.40 18.71 11.21
C ARG A 316 20.31 19.58 11.83
N ALA A 317 19.06 19.27 11.52
CA ALA A 317 17.89 19.82 12.20
C ALA A 317 17.43 18.85 13.30
N GLU A 318 17.36 19.34 14.54
CA GLU A 318 16.78 18.62 15.68
C GLU A 318 15.45 19.28 16.07
N GLY A 319 14.43 18.45 16.17
CA GLY A 319 13.10 18.91 16.53
C GLY A 319 12.24 17.82 17.15
N GLU A 320 10.97 18.12 17.25
CA GLU A 320 9.94 17.18 17.68
C GLU A 320 8.96 17.00 16.54
N ARG A 321 8.54 15.75 16.30
CA ARG A 321 7.44 15.52 15.37
C ARG A 321 6.20 16.24 15.88
N PHE A 322 5.61 17.09 15.05
CA PHE A 322 4.43 17.84 15.42
C PHE A 322 3.19 16.97 15.13
N LEU A 323 2.68 16.31 16.17
CA LEU A 323 1.35 15.69 16.13
C LEU A 323 0.33 16.80 16.33
N GLN A 324 -0.38 17.15 15.26
CA GLN A 324 -1.38 18.22 15.29
C GLN A 324 -2.46 17.90 16.35
N GLU A 325 -2.60 18.75 17.37
CA GLU A 325 -3.53 18.54 18.49
C GLU A 325 -4.99 18.41 18.04
N THR A 326 -5.33 19.03 16.90
CA THR A 326 -6.67 18.97 16.27
C THR A 326 -6.90 17.74 15.40
N PHE A 327 -5.95 16.79 15.30
CA PHE A 327 -6.10 15.64 14.41
C PHE A 327 -7.38 14.83 14.70
N TYR A 328 -7.73 14.66 15.97
CA TYR A 328 -8.94 13.94 16.41
C TYR A 328 -10.15 14.85 16.62
N ASP A 329 -10.02 16.14 16.30
CA ASP A 329 -11.13 17.10 16.41
C ASP A 329 -12.05 16.94 15.20
N VAL A 330 -13.11 16.16 15.39
CA VAL A 330 -14.10 15.83 14.36
C VAL A 330 -15.45 16.33 14.86
N PRO A 331 -16.15 17.21 14.12
CA PRO A 331 -17.45 17.72 14.51
C PRO A 331 -18.45 16.59 14.79
N MET A 332 -19.26 16.73 15.83
CA MET A 332 -20.19 15.68 16.28
C MET A 332 -21.10 15.12 15.16
N PRO A 333 -21.69 15.94 14.26
CA PRO A 333 -22.51 15.42 13.16
C PRO A 333 -21.72 14.50 12.22
N VAL A 334 -20.43 14.78 12.02
CA VAL A 334 -19.55 13.95 11.19
C VAL A 334 -19.21 12.65 11.90
N ARG A 335 -18.93 12.69 13.22
CA ARG A 335 -18.67 11.49 14.02
C ARG A 335 -19.84 10.50 13.96
N VAL A 336 -21.06 11.01 14.12
CA VAL A 336 -22.29 10.20 14.06
C VAL A 336 -22.45 9.59 12.66
N LYS A 337 -22.26 10.37 11.60
CA LYS A 337 -22.35 9.85 10.22
C LYS A 337 -21.35 8.72 9.96
N ILE A 338 -20.07 8.91 10.32
CA ILE A 338 -19.04 7.88 10.17
C ILE A 338 -19.39 6.65 11.01
N GLY A 339 -19.84 6.86 12.25
CA GLY A 339 -20.25 5.78 13.16
C GLY A 339 -21.43 4.96 12.63
N VAL A 340 -22.45 5.60 12.06
CA VAL A 340 -23.60 4.92 11.44
C VAL A 340 -23.17 4.10 10.23
N VAL A 341 -22.33 4.66 9.35
CA VAL A 341 -21.82 3.92 8.18
C VAL A 341 -20.97 2.73 8.61
N TYR A 342 -20.08 2.93 9.58
CA TYR A 342 -19.20 1.89 10.11
C TYR A 342 -19.99 0.76 10.79
N GLY A 343 -20.89 1.10 11.72
CA GLY A 343 -21.73 0.11 12.41
C GLY A 343 -22.72 -0.58 11.46
N GLY A 344 -23.29 0.17 10.52
CA GLY A 344 -24.17 -0.37 9.49
C GLY A 344 -23.45 -1.39 8.60
N LEU A 345 -22.23 -1.10 8.17
CA LEU A 345 -21.42 -2.02 7.37
C LEU A 345 -21.08 -3.30 8.15
N ILE A 346 -20.71 -3.18 9.43
CA ILE A 346 -20.50 -4.35 10.31
C ILE A 346 -21.79 -5.18 10.39
N GLY A 347 -22.93 -4.53 10.64
CA GLY A 347 -24.23 -5.22 10.72
C GLY A 347 -24.59 -5.97 9.44
N VAL A 348 -24.39 -5.35 8.27
CA VAL A 348 -24.60 -5.99 6.96
C VAL A 348 -23.68 -7.20 6.78
N LEU A 349 -22.39 -7.07 7.08
CA LEU A 349 -21.43 -8.18 6.94
C LEU A 349 -21.77 -9.35 7.86
N VAL A 350 -22.09 -9.08 9.13
CA VAL A 350 -22.51 -10.11 10.09
C VAL A 350 -23.79 -10.81 9.60
N PHE A 351 -24.77 -10.04 9.11
CA PHE A 351 -26.00 -10.60 8.56
C PHE A 351 -25.74 -11.48 7.33
N LEU A 352 -24.89 -11.04 6.40
CA LEU A 352 -24.55 -11.81 5.20
C LEU A 352 -23.81 -13.11 5.55
N ILE A 353 -22.82 -13.04 6.44
CA ILE A 353 -22.08 -14.22 6.92
C ILE A 353 -23.03 -15.21 7.61
N TRP A 354 -23.91 -14.71 8.48
CA TRP A 354 -24.90 -15.54 9.17
C TRP A 354 -25.86 -16.21 8.18
N LYS A 355 -26.40 -15.44 7.22
CA LYS A 355 -27.28 -15.98 6.18
C LYS A 355 -26.60 -17.05 5.33
N MET A 356 -25.35 -16.84 4.96
CA MET A 356 -24.57 -17.86 4.24
C MET A 356 -24.33 -19.12 5.09
N GLY A 357 -24.13 -18.98 6.39
CA GLY A 357 -24.07 -20.11 7.32
C GLY A 357 -25.37 -20.91 7.39
N GLU A 358 -26.53 -20.24 7.44
CA GLU A 358 -27.84 -20.91 7.40
C GLU A 358 -28.07 -21.66 6.08
N MET A 359 -27.63 -21.08 4.95
CA MET A 359 -27.71 -21.72 3.64
C MET A 359 -26.74 -22.91 3.53
N GLY A 360 -25.52 -22.77 4.05
CA GLY A 360 -24.49 -23.81 4.05
C GLY A 360 -24.83 -25.03 4.90
N LEU A 361 -25.65 -24.90 5.94
CA LEU A 361 -26.18 -26.05 6.71
C LEU A 361 -27.27 -26.83 5.96
N LYS A 362 -27.75 -26.35 4.81
CA LYS A 362 -28.72 -27.06 3.96
C LYS A 362 -28.10 -27.70 2.72
N THR A 363 -26.84 -27.43 2.42
CA THR A 363 -26.14 -27.89 1.20
C THR A 363 -24.77 -28.51 1.47
N LEU A 364 -24.41 -28.77 2.73
CA LEU A 364 -23.24 -29.57 3.12
C LEU A 364 -23.65 -31.00 3.49
#